data_AF-A0ABD7LHL9-F1
#
_entry.id   AF-A0ABD7LHL9-F1
#
_cell.length_a   1.000
_cell.length_b   1.000
_cell.length_c   1.000
_cell.angle_alpha   90.00
_cell.angle_beta   90.00
_cell.angle_gamma   90.00
#
_symmetry.space_group_name_H-M   'P 1'
#
loop_
_entity.id
_entity.type
_entity.pdbx_description
1 polymer ?
#
loop_
_entity_poly.entity_id
_entity_poly.type
_entity_poly.pdbx_seq_one_letter_code
_entity_poly.pdbx_strand_id
1 'polypeptide(L)'
;MVQDGSGEQHQARQGDGGTGKRGTSQLLDVLEANLNDLYGKCRNLQNHDLLPKLGFFLQVSMFHYEMARELVSLEANPGSGLAQALAVKGMIRRTVEFGKHLRNALIPQMCQLAAHVSADLSRQNIRELRRGFKPEIAQVLRWERIANKTAGYYDSDATTVMSLLDGLSYEQVVETVQGFIRYTGNVLSLFSIALNEAPSKSP
;
A
#
# COMPACT_ATOMS: atom_id res chain seq x y z
N MET A 1 -10.96 48.21 46.20
CA MET A 1 -10.43 46.83 46.15
C MET A 1 -11.23 46.12 45.07
N VAL A 2 -10.84 46.20 43.80
CA VAL A 2 -9.78 45.43 43.09
C VAL A 2 -10.20 43.98 42.79
N GLN A 3 -10.50 43.76 41.49
CA GLN A 3 -10.32 42.58 40.60
C GLN A 3 -11.13 41.29 40.85
N ASP A 4 -12.00 40.90 39.91
CA ASP A 4 -11.79 40.14 38.65
C ASP A 4 -11.62 38.63 38.88
N GLY A 5 -12.35 37.81 38.13
CA GLY A 5 -12.17 36.36 38.15
C GLY A 5 -13.27 35.53 37.52
N SER A 6 -13.35 35.59 36.20
CA SER A 6 -14.10 34.71 35.30
C SER A 6 -13.89 33.22 35.61
N GLY A 7 -14.96 32.43 35.57
CA GLY A 7 -14.93 30.97 35.70
C GLY A 7 -15.71 30.29 34.58
N GLU A 8 -15.24 30.46 33.34
CA GLU A 8 -15.67 29.68 32.19
C GLU A 8 -15.11 28.25 32.25
N GLN A 9 -15.94 27.30 31.79
CA GLN A 9 -15.60 26.03 31.17
C GLN A 9 -14.82 24.99 31.97
N HIS A 10 -15.41 23.79 32.10
CA HIS A 10 -14.80 22.55 31.61
C HIS A 10 -15.91 21.51 31.37
N GLN A 11 -16.60 21.65 30.22
CA GLN A 11 -17.22 20.48 29.59
C GLN A 11 -16.07 19.60 29.11
N ALA A 12 -15.91 18.45 29.76
CA ALA A 12 -15.05 17.38 29.29
C ALA A 12 -15.49 16.96 27.90
N ARG A 13 -14.80 17.46 26.87
CA ARG A 13 -14.78 16.89 25.53
C ARG A 13 -14.25 15.47 25.66
N GLN A 14 -15.15 14.49 25.70
CA GLN A 14 -14.79 13.11 25.37
C GLN A 14 -14.32 13.12 23.92
N GLY A 15 -13.03 12.84 23.76
CA GLY A 15 -12.32 12.92 22.50
C GLY A 15 -12.91 11.98 21.44
N ASP A 16 -13.09 12.58 20.27
CA ASP A 16 -13.36 12.00 18.97
C ASP A 16 -12.23 11.04 18.53
N GLY A 17 -12.13 9.88 19.19
CA GLY A 17 -11.18 8.81 18.86
C GLY A 17 -11.81 7.61 18.15
N GLY A 18 -13.13 7.65 17.90
CA GLY A 18 -13.92 6.52 17.40
C GLY A 18 -14.16 6.51 15.88
N THR A 19 -14.03 7.66 15.22
CA THR A 19 -14.34 7.84 13.79
C THR A 19 -13.25 7.24 12.89
N GLY A 20 -11.97 7.38 13.26
CA GLY A 20 -10.84 6.82 12.49
C GLY A 20 -10.78 5.29 12.50
N LYS A 21 -10.88 4.66 13.68
CA LYS A 21 -10.82 3.19 13.84
C LYS A 21 -11.95 2.44 13.13
N ARG A 22 -13.12 3.08 13.01
CA ARG A 22 -14.25 2.50 12.28
C ARG A 22 -14.03 2.51 10.77
N GLY A 23 -13.31 3.52 10.26
CA GLY A 23 -12.99 3.66 8.84
C GLY A 23 -11.99 2.62 8.33
N THR A 24 -10.90 2.36 9.08
CA THR A 24 -9.86 1.41 8.66
C THR A 24 -10.39 -0.03 8.65
N SER A 25 -11.18 -0.43 9.64
CA SER A 25 -11.81 -1.77 9.66
C SER A 25 -12.84 -1.95 8.54
N GLN A 26 -13.68 -0.94 8.26
CA GLN A 26 -14.62 -1.00 7.14
C GLN A 26 -13.90 -1.11 5.79
N LEU A 27 -12.78 -0.38 5.62
CA LEU A 27 -11.96 -0.48 4.42
C LEU A 27 -11.37 -1.90 4.27
N LEU A 28 -10.93 -2.51 5.37
CA LEU A 28 -10.43 -3.89 5.37
C LEU A 28 -11.50 -4.87 4.87
N ASP A 29 -12.74 -4.76 5.36
CA ASP A 29 -13.86 -5.61 4.94
C ASP A 29 -14.14 -5.47 3.42
N VAL A 30 -14.10 -4.23 2.90
CA VAL A 30 -14.28 -3.96 1.46
C VAL A 30 -13.14 -4.57 0.64
N LEU A 31 -11.89 -4.43 1.09
CA LEU A 31 -10.73 -5.00 0.42
C LEU A 31 -10.77 -6.54 0.45
N GLU A 32 -11.23 -7.13 1.54
CA GLU A 32 -11.41 -8.58 1.67
C GLU A 32 -12.45 -9.11 0.71
N ALA A 33 -13.62 -8.46 0.65
CA ALA A 33 -14.69 -8.83 -0.28
C ALA A 33 -14.21 -8.76 -1.74
N ASN A 34 -13.52 -7.67 -2.11
CA ASN A 34 -12.98 -7.47 -3.45
C ASN A 34 -11.90 -8.51 -3.81
N LEU A 35 -11.03 -8.83 -2.85
CA LEU A 35 -9.99 -9.85 -3.03
C LEU A 35 -10.62 -11.23 -3.29
N ASN A 36 -11.62 -11.60 -2.48
CA ASN A 36 -12.33 -12.87 -2.62
C ASN A 36 -13.11 -12.97 -3.93
N ASP A 37 -13.77 -11.90 -4.38
CA ASP A 37 -14.44 -11.84 -5.68
C ASP A 37 -13.45 -11.99 -6.84
N LEU A 38 -12.33 -11.27 -6.82
CA LEU A 38 -11.27 -11.39 -7.82
C LEU A 38 -10.66 -12.80 -7.86
N TYR A 39 -10.43 -13.40 -6.69
CA TYR A 39 -9.95 -14.77 -6.61
C TYR A 39 -10.97 -15.76 -7.20
N GLY A 40 -12.26 -15.59 -6.90
CA GLY A 40 -13.33 -16.38 -7.51
C GLY A 40 -13.35 -16.29 -9.04
N LYS A 41 -13.16 -15.08 -9.59
CA LYS A 41 -13.05 -14.85 -11.03
C LYS A 41 -11.81 -15.51 -11.63
N CYS A 42 -10.66 -15.48 -10.96
CA CYS A 42 -9.44 -16.15 -11.42
C CYS A 42 -9.55 -17.68 -11.40
N ARG A 43 -10.34 -18.25 -10.49
CA ARG A 43 -10.54 -19.70 -10.41
C ARG A 43 -11.49 -20.24 -11.46
N ASN A 44 -12.34 -19.39 -12.05
CA ASN A 44 -13.29 -19.82 -13.09
C ASN A 44 -12.55 -20.09 -14.41
N LEU A 45 -12.58 -21.35 -14.86
CA LEU A 45 -11.94 -21.81 -16.10
C LEU A 45 -12.44 -21.09 -17.36
N GLN A 46 -13.65 -20.52 -17.34
CA GLN A 46 -14.18 -19.73 -18.45
C GLN A 46 -13.46 -18.39 -18.65
N ASN A 47 -12.69 -17.94 -17.65
CA ASN A 47 -11.96 -16.68 -17.70
C ASN A 47 -10.50 -16.86 -18.16
N HIS A 48 -10.13 -17.98 -18.79
CA HIS A 48 -8.75 -18.29 -19.14
C HIS A 48 -8.06 -17.14 -19.91
N ASP A 49 -8.77 -16.54 -20.87
CA ASP A 49 -8.26 -15.42 -21.68
C ASP A 49 -8.11 -14.12 -20.88
N LEU A 50 -8.85 -13.98 -19.77
CA LEU A 50 -8.79 -12.84 -18.87
C LEU A 50 -7.80 -13.05 -17.71
N LEU A 51 -7.27 -14.25 -17.51
CA LEU A 51 -6.37 -14.55 -16.38
C LEU A 51 -5.15 -13.63 -16.31
N PRO A 52 -4.48 -13.26 -17.43
CA PRO A 52 -3.38 -12.31 -17.36
C PRO A 52 -3.83 -10.95 -16.79
N LYS A 53 -4.99 -10.45 -17.23
CA LYS A 53 -5.57 -9.20 -16.72
C LYS A 53 -5.95 -9.33 -15.24
N LEU A 54 -6.78 -10.33 -14.92
CA LEU A 54 -7.29 -10.58 -13.56
C LEU A 54 -6.15 -10.84 -12.57
N GLY A 55 -5.08 -11.51 -13.00
CA GLY A 55 -3.89 -11.77 -12.20
C GLY A 55 -3.18 -10.50 -11.74
N PHE A 56 -3.18 -9.43 -12.54
CA PHE A 56 -2.62 -8.14 -12.10
C PHE A 56 -3.48 -7.47 -11.04
N PHE A 57 -4.80 -7.44 -11.23
CA PHE A 57 -5.73 -6.91 -10.24
C PHE A 57 -5.64 -7.70 -8.94
N LEU A 58 -5.60 -9.03 -9.03
CA LEU A 58 -5.49 -9.91 -7.87
C LEU A 58 -4.21 -9.62 -7.06
N GLN A 59 -3.05 -9.53 -7.70
CA GLN A 59 -1.78 -9.31 -7.00
C GLN A 59 -1.72 -7.96 -6.27
N VAL A 60 -2.27 -6.90 -6.87
CA VAL A 60 -2.34 -5.59 -6.19
C VAL A 60 -3.39 -5.61 -5.09
N SER A 61 -4.54 -6.26 -5.29
CA SER A 61 -5.56 -6.44 -4.25
C SER A 61 -5.04 -7.23 -3.05
N MET A 62 -4.23 -8.27 -3.29
CA MET A 62 -3.53 -9.00 -2.22
C MET A 62 -2.63 -8.06 -1.42
N PHE A 63 -1.80 -7.26 -2.11
CA PHE A 63 -0.94 -6.29 -1.45
C PHE A 63 -1.73 -5.25 -0.64
N HIS A 64 -2.81 -4.67 -1.21
CA HIS A 64 -3.65 -3.70 -0.52
C HIS A 64 -4.33 -4.29 0.71
N TYR A 65 -4.87 -5.50 0.60
CA TYR A 65 -5.48 -6.22 1.72
C TYR A 65 -4.46 -6.49 2.84
N GLU A 66 -3.27 -7.00 2.49
CA GLU A 66 -2.21 -7.27 3.47
C GLU A 66 -1.79 -6.00 4.23
N MET A 67 -1.65 -4.88 3.52
CA MET A 67 -1.30 -3.60 4.14
C MET A 67 -2.42 -3.06 5.03
N ALA A 68 -3.68 -3.14 4.58
CA ALA A 68 -4.83 -2.72 5.39
C ALA A 68 -4.95 -3.56 6.66
N ARG A 69 -4.77 -4.87 6.57
CA ARG A 69 -4.81 -5.78 7.72
C ARG A 69 -3.71 -5.44 8.74
N GLU A 70 -2.52 -5.12 8.25
CA GLU A 70 -1.40 -4.76 9.11
C GLU A 70 -1.60 -3.39 9.78
N LEU A 71 -2.15 -2.41 9.05
CA LEU A 71 -2.56 -1.12 9.61
C LEU A 71 -3.60 -1.27 10.72
N VAL A 72 -4.65 -2.07 10.51
CA VAL A 72 -5.66 -2.35 11.56
C VAL A 72 -5.01 -2.98 12.79
N SER A 73 -4.08 -3.91 12.59
CA SER A 73 -3.36 -4.56 13.69
C SER A 73 -2.50 -3.56 14.49
N LEU A 74 -1.83 -2.64 13.81
CA LEU A 74 -1.02 -1.58 14.41
C LEU A 74 -1.87 -0.52 15.11
N GLU A 75 -3.03 -0.14 14.56
CA GLU A 75 -3.97 0.77 15.22
C GLU A 75 -4.54 0.18 16.52
N ALA A 76 -4.74 -1.13 16.55
CA ALA A 76 -5.16 -1.85 17.75
C ALA A 76 -4.03 -2.01 18.78
N ASN A 77 -2.78 -2.14 18.31
CA ASN A 77 -1.61 -2.41 19.14
C ASN A 77 -0.42 -1.54 18.71
N PRO A 78 -0.43 -0.22 18.98
CA PRO A 78 0.54 0.71 18.41
C PRO A 78 1.97 0.51 18.94
N GLY A 79 2.12 -0.11 20.11
CA GLY A 79 3.42 -0.24 20.79
C GLY A 79 4.07 1.11 21.09
N SER A 80 5.33 1.10 21.50
CA SER A 80 6.18 2.29 21.60
C SER A 80 7.66 1.91 21.47
N GLY A 81 8.50 2.89 21.09
CA GLY A 81 9.95 2.69 20.92
C GLY A 81 10.27 1.55 19.96
N LEU A 82 11.21 0.68 20.34
CA LEU A 82 11.63 -0.47 19.54
C LEU A 82 10.47 -1.40 19.17
N ALA A 83 9.50 -1.60 20.07
CA ALA A 83 8.36 -2.49 19.80
C ALA A 83 7.52 -1.97 18.63
N GLN A 84 7.33 -0.65 18.53
CA GLN A 84 6.63 -0.01 17.41
C GLN A 84 7.44 -0.10 16.11
N ALA A 85 8.76 0.13 16.16
CA ALA A 85 9.64 -0.03 15.01
C ALA A 85 9.66 -1.48 14.48
N LEU A 86 9.61 -2.46 15.39
CA LEU A 86 9.48 -3.87 15.04
C LEU A 86 8.10 -4.20 14.47
N ALA A 87 7.03 -3.60 14.99
CA ALA A 87 5.68 -3.85 14.52
C ALA A 87 5.48 -3.38 13.07
N VAL A 88 6.09 -2.27 12.65
CA VAL A 88 6.00 -1.76 11.26
C VAL A 88 6.93 -2.47 10.28
N LYS A 89 7.85 -3.32 10.76
CA LYS A 89 8.82 -4.04 9.93
C LYS A 89 8.16 -4.86 8.83
N GLY A 90 7.03 -5.51 9.14
CA GLY A 90 6.30 -6.32 8.17
C GLY A 90 5.75 -5.48 7.00
N MET A 91 5.21 -4.30 7.28
CA MET A 91 4.75 -3.36 6.25
C MET A 91 5.89 -2.92 5.35
N ILE A 92 7.03 -2.54 5.94
CA ILE A 92 8.22 -2.12 5.18
C ILE A 92 8.67 -3.22 4.23
N ARG A 93 8.82 -4.44 4.74
CA ARG A 93 9.29 -5.57 3.96
C ARG A 93 8.36 -5.87 2.79
N ARG A 94 7.05 -6.01 3.04
CA ARG A 94 6.06 -6.27 1.98
C ARG A 94 6.02 -5.15 0.94
N THR A 95 6.07 -3.90 1.37
CA THR A 95 6.11 -2.73 0.47
C THR A 95 7.34 -2.76 -0.43
N VAL A 96 8.51 -3.11 0.13
CA VAL A 96 9.76 -3.27 -0.63
C VAL A 96 9.66 -4.41 -1.64
N GLU A 97 9.24 -5.59 -1.19
CA GLU A 97 9.11 -6.79 -2.02
C GLU A 97 8.11 -6.56 -3.17
N PHE A 98 6.93 -6.03 -2.85
CA PHE A 98 5.93 -5.68 -3.84
C PHE A 98 6.40 -4.57 -4.78
N GLY A 99 7.10 -3.55 -4.28
CA GLY A 99 7.64 -2.49 -5.13
C GLY A 99 8.72 -2.95 -6.11
N LYS A 100 9.52 -3.95 -5.74
CA LYS A 100 10.42 -4.64 -6.67
C LYS A 100 9.63 -5.42 -7.71
N HIS A 101 8.66 -6.22 -7.29
CA HIS A 101 7.80 -7.02 -8.17
C HIS A 101 7.01 -6.16 -9.16
N LEU A 102 6.39 -5.09 -8.68
CA LEU A 102 5.64 -4.12 -9.48
C LEU A 102 6.49 -3.55 -10.61
N ARG A 103 7.70 -3.09 -10.28
CA ARG A 103 8.60 -2.45 -11.24
C ARG A 103 9.21 -3.44 -12.23
N ASN A 104 9.63 -4.60 -11.74
CA ASN A 104 10.44 -5.53 -12.52
C ASN A 104 9.59 -6.53 -13.32
N ALA A 105 8.35 -6.81 -12.87
CA ALA A 105 7.46 -7.79 -13.50
C ALA A 105 6.12 -7.16 -13.91
N LEU A 106 5.33 -6.64 -12.96
CA LEU A 106 3.93 -6.28 -13.25
C LEU A 106 3.78 -5.16 -14.29
N ILE A 107 4.47 -4.02 -14.11
CA ILE A 107 4.39 -2.90 -15.05
C ILE A 107 4.83 -3.32 -16.47
N PRO A 108 5.99 -3.99 -16.66
CA PRO A 108 6.36 -4.52 -17.96
C PRO A 108 5.30 -5.44 -18.58
N GLN A 109 4.73 -6.35 -17.80
CA GLN A 109 3.71 -7.30 -18.26
C GLN A 109 2.38 -6.59 -18.61
N MET A 110 1.96 -5.59 -17.83
CA MET A 110 0.80 -4.74 -18.15
C MET A 110 0.99 -4.01 -19.48
N CYS A 111 2.17 -3.42 -19.71
CA CYS A 111 2.47 -2.76 -20.99
C CYS A 111 2.47 -3.74 -22.16
N GLN A 112 3.00 -4.96 -21.97
CA GLN A 112 2.99 -6.00 -23.00
C GLN A 112 1.55 -6.43 -23.34
N LEU A 113 0.71 -6.65 -22.33
CA LEU A 113 -0.69 -7.02 -22.53
C LEU A 113 -1.47 -5.89 -23.22
N ALA A 114 -1.27 -4.65 -22.80
CA ALA A 114 -1.89 -3.48 -23.44
C ALA A 114 -1.50 -3.38 -24.93
N ALA A 115 -0.22 -3.54 -25.25
CA ALA A 115 0.25 -3.53 -26.63
C ALA A 115 -0.36 -4.68 -27.47
N HIS A 116 -0.54 -5.87 -26.88
CA HIS A 116 -1.15 -7.02 -27.56
C HIS A 116 -2.62 -6.78 -27.95
N VAL A 117 -3.34 -5.98 -27.18
CA VAL A 117 -4.74 -5.62 -27.44
C VAL A 117 -4.89 -4.24 -28.08
N SER A 118 -3.80 -3.63 -28.55
CA SER A 118 -3.78 -2.28 -29.13
C SER A 118 -4.35 -1.19 -28.20
N ALA A 119 -4.21 -1.37 -26.87
CA ALA A 119 -4.54 -0.37 -25.87
C ALA A 119 -3.40 0.65 -25.71
N ASP A 120 -3.75 1.93 -25.61
CA ASP A 120 -2.76 3.01 -25.37
C ASP A 120 -2.40 3.11 -23.88
N LEU A 121 -1.54 2.19 -23.41
CA LEU A 121 -0.85 2.34 -22.14
C LEU A 121 0.56 2.90 -22.38
N SER A 122 0.65 4.21 -22.56
CA SER A 122 1.94 4.86 -22.79
C SER A 122 2.86 4.72 -21.57
N ARG A 123 4.13 4.37 -21.80
CA ARG A 123 5.17 4.40 -20.75
C ARG A 123 5.34 5.80 -20.16
N GLN A 124 4.95 6.83 -20.91
CA GLN A 124 4.96 8.22 -20.47
C GLN A 124 3.94 8.45 -19.36
N ASN A 125 2.71 7.94 -19.47
CA ASN A 125 1.66 8.06 -18.45
C ASN A 125 2.11 7.42 -17.13
N ILE A 126 2.72 6.24 -17.20
CA ILE A 126 3.28 5.55 -16.01
C ILE A 126 4.44 6.37 -15.41
N ARG A 127 5.28 6.97 -16.24
CA ARG A 127 6.40 7.80 -15.80
C ARG A 127 5.93 9.09 -15.12
N GLU A 128 4.88 9.72 -15.64
CA GLU A 128 4.26 10.91 -15.06
C GLU A 128 3.59 10.59 -13.73
N LEU A 129 2.82 9.49 -13.67
CA LEU A 129 2.27 9.01 -12.42
C LEU A 129 3.38 8.77 -11.38
N ARG A 130 4.46 8.09 -11.77
CA ARG A 130 5.62 7.84 -10.91
C ARG A 130 6.26 9.14 -10.38
N ARG A 131 6.24 10.24 -11.15
CA ARG A 131 6.77 11.54 -10.69
C ARG A 131 5.94 12.11 -9.54
N GLY A 132 4.61 11.94 -9.59
CA GLY A 132 3.70 12.38 -8.53
C GLY A 132 3.94 11.68 -7.19
N PHE A 133 4.41 10.43 -7.21
CA PHE A 133 4.70 9.62 -6.02
C PHE A 133 6.21 9.43 -5.79
N LYS A 134 7.04 10.34 -6.30
CA LYS A 134 8.51 10.25 -6.20
C LYS A 134 8.98 10.16 -4.74
N PRO A 135 8.46 10.95 -3.77
CA PRO A 135 8.91 10.88 -2.38
C PRO A 135 8.73 9.48 -1.77
N GLU A 136 7.56 8.89 -1.94
CA GLU A 136 7.19 7.59 -1.37
C GLU A 136 7.99 6.47 -2.03
N ILE A 137 8.11 6.49 -3.37
CA ILE A 137 8.92 5.51 -4.10
C ILE A 137 10.39 5.59 -3.68
N ALA A 138 10.93 6.80 -3.51
CA ALA A 138 12.30 6.98 -3.03
C ALA A 138 12.49 6.44 -1.60
N GLN A 139 11.49 6.62 -0.73
CA GLN A 139 11.52 6.08 0.62
C GLN A 139 11.48 4.54 0.62
N VAL A 140 10.59 3.93 -0.19
CA VAL A 140 10.54 2.46 -0.35
C VAL A 140 11.88 1.92 -0.84
N LEU A 141 12.56 2.60 -1.77
CA LEU A 141 13.90 2.19 -2.23
C LEU A 141 14.95 2.28 -1.11
N ARG A 142 14.89 3.32 -0.25
CA ARG A 142 15.79 3.42 0.92
C ARG A 142 15.57 2.28 1.90
N TRP A 143 14.33 1.84 2.06
CA TRP A 143 13.98 0.72 2.93
C TRP A 143 14.48 -0.64 2.45
N GLU A 144 14.96 -0.79 1.21
CA GLU A 144 15.56 -2.05 0.76
C GLU A 144 16.69 -2.52 1.66
N ARG A 145 17.52 -1.58 2.15
CA ARG A 145 18.59 -1.91 3.10
C ARG A 145 18.02 -2.42 4.42
N ILE A 146 16.99 -1.77 4.95
CA ILE A 146 16.32 -2.16 6.20
C ILE A 146 15.69 -3.54 6.04
N ALA A 147 14.92 -3.75 4.98
CA ALA A 147 14.26 -5.02 4.69
C ALA A 147 15.29 -6.16 4.57
N ASN A 148 16.39 -5.95 3.83
CA ASN A 148 17.44 -6.96 3.68
C ASN A 148 18.16 -7.26 5.01
N LYS A 149 18.55 -6.23 5.76
CA LYS A 149 19.26 -6.38 7.05
C LYS A 149 18.40 -6.96 8.15
N THR A 150 17.08 -6.85 8.02
CA THR A 150 16.12 -7.40 8.97
C THR A 150 15.39 -8.63 8.42
N ALA A 151 15.78 -9.16 7.25
CA ALA A 151 15.10 -10.28 6.58
C ALA A 151 15.23 -11.62 7.35
N GLY A 152 16.18 -11.72 8.28
CA GLY A 152 16.30 -12.82 9.24
C GLY A 152 15.73 -12.46 10.62
N TYR A 153 15.36 -13.46 11.41
CA TYR A 153 14.89 -13.23 12.79
C TYR A 153 16.00 -12.64 13.68
N TYR A 154 17.29 -12.89 13.35
CA TYR A 154 18.45 -12.43 14.10
C TYR A 154 19.66 -12.23 13.14
N ASP A 155 19.94 -11.01 12.69
CA ASP A 155 21.24 -10.69 12.04
C ASP A 155 22.32 -10.67 13.14
N SER A 156 23.53 -11.13 12.82
CA SER A 156 24.66 -11.15 13.78
C SER A 156 25.09 -9.73 14.20
N ASP A 157 24.80 -8.73 13.38
CA ASP A 157 25.09 -7.32 13.64
C ASP A 157 23.84 -6.61 14.20
N ALA A 158 23.54 -6.90 15.47
CA ALA A 158 22.43 -6.30 16.19
C ALA A 158 22.54 -4.76 16.27
N THR A 159 23.75 -4.21 16.35
CA THR A 159 23.98 -2.76 16.41
C THR A 159 23.49 -2.07 15.14
N THR A 160 23.83 -2.60 13.97
CA THR A 160 23.32 -2.06 12.70
C THR A 160 21.81 -2.20 12.59
N VAL A 161 21.24 -3.34 13.02
CA VAL A 161 19.77 -3.53 13.00
C VAL A 161 19.08 -2.49 13.89
N MET A 162 19.56 -2.29 15.11
CA MET A 162 19.01 -1.30 16.04
C MET A 162 19.11 0.12 15.47
N SER A 163 20.27 0.51 14.93
CA SER A 163 20.45 1.83 14.31
C SER A 163 19.51 2.07 13.12
N LEU A 164 19.23 1.04 12.32
CA LEU A 164 18.28 1.14 11.20
C LEU A 164 16.82 1.24 11.66
N LEU A 165 16.47 0.57 12.77
CA LEU A 165 15.12 0.60 13.34
C LEU A 165 14.85 1.90 14.10
N ASP A 166 15.83 2.43 14.83
CA ASP A 166 15.70 3.70 15.58
C ASP A 166 15.44 4.90 14.66
N GLY A 167 15.86 4.81 13.40
CA GLY A 167 15.58 5.84 12.39
C GLY A 167 14.18 5.79 11.78
N LEU A 168 13.31 4.86 12.20
CA LEU A 168 11.95 4.71 11.67
C LEU A 168 10.93 5.42 12.56
N SER A 169 10.22 6.39 12.00
CA SER A 169 8.97 6.89 12.59
C SER A 169 7.78 6.06 12.09
N TYR A 170 6.87 5.73 13.00
CA TYR A 170 5.60 5.08 12.68
C TYR A 170 4.80 5.89 11.66
N GLU A 171 4.64 7.19 11.90
CA GLU A 171 3.90 8.11 11.03
C GLU A 171 4.51 8.11 9.62
N GLN A 172 5.83 8.24 9.53
CA GLN A 172 6.53 8.23 8.25
C GLN A 172 6.32 6.91 7.49
N VAL A 173 6.33 5.78 8.19
CA VAL A 173 6.09 4.47 7.57
C VAL A 173 4.66 4.39 7.04
N VAL A 174 3.67 4.73 7.87
CA VAL A 174 2.25 4.71 7.50
C VAL A 174 1.98 5.62 6.30
N GLU A 175 2.45 6.87 6.33
CA GLU A 175 2.27 7.83 5.23
C GLU A 175 2.90 7.33 3.93
N THR A 176 4.12 6.79 4.00
CA THR A 176 4.81 6.24 2.83
C THR A 176 4.06 5.04 2.25
N VAL A 177 3.58 4.12 3.10
CA VAL A 177 2.82 2.96 2.64
C VAL A 177 1.47 3.38 2.05
N GLN A 178 0.75 4.32 2.67
CA GLN A 178 -0.49 4.85 2.11
C GLN A 178 -0.27 5.51 0.75
N GLY A 179 0.78 6.33 0.60
CA GLY A 179 1.14 6.90 -0.69
C GLY A 179 1.52 5.84 -1.73
N PHE A 180 2.19 4.78 -1.31
CA PHE A 180 2.54 3.66 -2.19
C PHE A 180 1.32 2.81 -2.60
N ILE A 181 0.34 2.62 -1.70
CA ILE A 181 -0.97 2.02 -2.00
C ILE A 181 -1.71 2.87 -3.04
N ARG A 182 -1.77 4.20 -2.87
CA ARG A 182 -2.35 5.10 -3.87
C ARG A 182 -1.65 5.01 -5.21
N TYR A 183 -0.32 4.98 -5.22
CA TYR A 183 0.47 4.80 -6.43
C TYR A 183 0.11 3.50 -7.17
N THR A 184 0.12 2.37 -6.47
CA THR A 184 -0.20 1.05 -7.06
C THR A 184 -1.64 0.95 -7.55
N GLY A 185 -2.60 1.53 -6.81
CA GLY A 185 -3.98 1.65 -7.24
C GLY A 185 -4.13 2.50 -8.51
N ASN A 186 -3.41 3.62 -8.60
CA ASN A 186 -3.44 4.47 -9.79
C ASN A 186 -2.78 3.81 -11.01
N VAL A 187 -1.74 2.98 -10.81
CA VAL A 187 -1.16 2.17 -11.91
C VAL A 187 -2.21 1.20 -12.45
N LEU A 188 -2.94 0.51 -11.57
CA LEU A 188 -4.04 -0.35 -12.02
C LEU A 188 -5.17 0.41 -12.70
N SER A 189 -5.53 1.59 -12.19
CA SER A 189 -6.57 2.42 -12.79
C SER A 189 -6.19 2.83 -14.21
N LEU A 190 -4.97 3.32 -14.42
CA LEU A 190 -4.43 3.62 -15.76
C LEU A 190 -4.49 2.41 -16.69
N PHE A 191 -4.09 1.25 -16.19
CA PHE A 191 -4.13 0.02 -16.97
C PHE A 191 -5.57 -0.39 -17.32
N SER A 192 -6.50 -0.29 -16.37
CA SER A 192 -7.91 -0.59 -16.58
C SER A 192 -8.55 0.33 -17.62
N ILE A 193 -8.26 1.63 -17.56
CA ILE A 193 -8.76 2.62 -18.52
C ILE A 193 -8.25 2.27 -19.92
N ALA A 194 -6.94 2.07 -20.07
CA ALA A 194 -6.33 1.73 -21.35
C ALA A 194 -6.96 0.46 -21.98
N LEU A 195 -7.23 -0.58 -21.16
CA LEU A 195 -7.88 -1.79 -21.65
C LEU A 195 -9.34 -1.60 -22.07
N ASN A 196 -10.07 -0.67 -21.44
CA ASN A 196 -11.47 -0.41 -21.75
C ASN A 196 -11.64 0.51 -22.97
N GLU A 197 -10.64 1.35 -23.25
CA GLU A 197 -10.58 2.24 -24.42
C GLU A 197 -9.98 1.55 -25.66
N ALA A 198 -9.46 0.33 -25.51
CA ALA A 198 -8.92 -0.44 -26.62
C ALA A 198 -10.01 -0.66 -27.70
N PRO A 199 -9.68 -0.49 -29.00
CA PRO A 199 -10.63 -0.76 -30.06
C PRO A 199 -11.14 -2.21 -29.95
N SER A 200 -12.45 -2.38 -29.82
CA SER A 200 -13.09 -3.68 -29.98
C SER A 200 -12.59 -4.24 -31.32
N LYS A 201 -11.92 -5.39 -31.32
CA LYS A 201 -11.59 -6.06 -32.58
C LYS A 201 -12.91 -6.27 -33.32
N SER A 202 -13.17 -5.47 -34.36
CA SER A 202 -14.25 -5.77 -35.29
C SER A 202 -13.92 -7.13 -35.91
N PRO A 203 -14.88 -8.08 -35.92
CA PRO A 203 -14.69 -9.38 -36.56
C PRO A 203 -14.39 -9.24 -38.05
#